data_AF-A0A1H4NT92-F1
#
_entry.id   AF-A0A1H4NT92-F1
#
_cell.length_a   1.000
_cell.length_b   1.000
_cell.length_c   1.000
_cell.angle_alpha   90.00
_cell.angle_beta   90.00
_cell.angle_gamma   90.00
#
_symmetry.space_group_name_H-M   'P 1'
#
loop_
_entity.id
_entity.type
_entity.pdbx_description
1 polymer ?
#
loop_
_entity_poly.entity_id
_entity_poly.type
_entity_poly.pdbx_seq_one_letter_code
_entity_poly.pdbx_strand_id
1 'polypeptide(L)'
;MPAVSLDGAVYFNCCTGNTAPDWSPFDWLEVGGCNTETDETGFTFTNGGIPDSEAEFWTVYAHLKAGGCEAITDCPTAEAAQSVAQTLSALSGLPKPPNQAAF
;
A
#
# COMPACT_ATOMS: atom_id res chain seq x y z
N MET A 1 6.46 -17.16 18.92
CA MET A 1 5.48 -16.16 18.47
C MET A 1 4.44 -16.93 17.65
N PRO A 2 3.13 -16.92 17.98
CA PRO A 2 2.15 -17.54 17.10
C PRO A 2 2.24 -16.85 15.73
N ALA A 3 2.32 -17.64 14.66
CA ALA A 3 2.23 -17.10 13.31
C ALA A 3 0.84 -16.50 13.16
N VAL A 4 0.75 -15.17 13.15
CA VAL A 4 -0.49 -14.48 12.79
C VAL A 4 -0.74 -14.85 11.34
N SER A 5 -1.71 -15.72 11.10
CA SER A 5 -2.22 -16.01 9.76
C SER A 5 -2.99 -14.78 9.29
N LEU A 6 -2.28 -13.88 8.63
CA LEU A 6 -2.86 -12.72 7.96
C LEU A 6 -3.66 -13.19 6.75
N ASP A 7 -4.81 -12.56 6.51
CA ASP A 7 -5.58 -12.79 5.30
C ASP A 7 -4.87 -12.12 4.10
N GLY A 8 -4.35 -12.94 3.19
CA GLY A 8 -3.65 -12.44 2.01
C GLY A 8 -4.48 -11.46 1.18
N ALA A 9 -5.80 -11.64 1.11
CA ALA A 9 -6.69 -10.77 0.35
C ALA A 9 -6.88 -9.38 0.99
N VAL A 10 -6.49 -9.22 2.26
CA VAL A 10 -6.53 -7.93 2.97
C VAL A 10 -5.15 -7.27 2.99
N TYR A 11 -4.10 -8.07 3.20
CA TYR A 11 -2.76 -7.53 3.44
C TYR A 11 -1.86 -7.49 2.20
N PHE A 12 -2.21 -8.22 1.13
CA PHE A 12 -1.37 -8.42 -0.05
C PHE A 12 -2.16 -8.45 -1.36
N ASN A 13 -3.29 -7.74 -1.46
CA ASN A 13 -4.20 -7.86 -2.62
C ASN A 13 -3.61 -7.32 -3.94
N CYS A 14 -2.57 -6.48 -3.88
CA CYS A 14 -1.81 -6.04 -5.04
C CYS A 14 -0.64 -6.98 -5.38
N CYS A 15 -0.24 -7.84 -4.44
CA CYS A 15 0.86 -8.76 -4.63
C CYS A 15 0.43 -10.01 -5.40
N THR A 16 1.39 -10.63 -6.09
CA THR A 16 1.14 -11.88 -6.82
C THR A 16 0.63 -12.96 -5.87
N GLY A 17 -0.54 -13.51 -6.18
CA GLY A 17 -1.14 -14.62 -5.42
C GLY A 17 -1.66 -14.26 -4.04
N ASN A 18 -1.84 -12.97 -3.71
CA ASN A 18 -2.23 -12.52 -2.37
C ASN A 18 -1.22 -12.97 -1.30
N THR A 19 0.07 -13.01 -1.66
CA THR A 19 1.14 -13.46 -0.77
C THR A 19 2.09 -12.31 -0.42
N ALA A 20 2.71 -12.41 0.75
CA ALA A 20 3.71 -11.45 1.18
C ALA A 20 4.87 -11.41 0.18
N PRO A 21 5.33 -10.21 -0.24
CA PRO A 21 6.51 -10.09 -1.08
C PRO A 21 7.77 -10.45 -0.29
N ASP A 22 8.89 -10.60 -1.00
CA ASP A 22 10.19 -10.53 -0.33
C ASP A 22 10.41 -9.10 0.17
N TRP A 23 10.60 -8.93 1.48
CA TRP A 23 10.79 -7.61 2.09
C TRP A 23 12.24 -7.10 1.99
N SER A 24 13.18 -7.95 1.59
CA SER A 24 14.60 -7.62 1.52
C SER A 24 14.98 -6.41 0.64
N PRO A 25 14.28 -6.09 -0.46
CA PRO A 25 14.63 -4.97 -1.32
C PRO A 25 14.03 -3.63 -0.87
N PHE A 26 13.24 -3.59 0.20
CA PHE A 26 12.56 -2.38 0.68
C PHE A 26 13.22 -1.75 1.92
N ASP A 27 12.88 -0.49 2.17
CA ASP A 27 13.50 0.37 3.18
C ASP A 27 12.47 0.90 4.19
N TRP A 28 11.26 1.17 3.71
CA TRP A 28 10.15 1.72 4.49
C TRP A 28 8.80 1.49 3.80
N LEU A 29 7.70 1.67 4.54
CA LEU A 29 6.33 1.57 4.05
C LEU A 29 5.64 2.93 4.06
N GLU A 30 4.88 3.25 3.02
CA GLU A 30 4.10 4.48 2.90
C GLU A 30 2.63 4.20 2.61
N VAL A 31 1.78 5.19 2.88
CA VAL A 31 0.36 5.15 2.53
C VAL A 31 0.08 6.32 1.61
N GLY A 32 -0.49 6.06 0.44
CA GLY A 32 -0.82 7.08 -0.55
C GLY A 32 -2.25 6.98 -1.02
N GLY A 33 -2.91 8.13 -1.15
CA GLY A 33 -4.22 8.23 -1.79
C GLY A 33 -4.14 7.92 -3.29
N CYS A 34 -5.18 7.29 -3.81
CA CYS A 34 -5.30 6.89 -5.20
C CYS A 34 -6.69 7.21 -5.74
N ASN A 35 -6.78 7.45 -7.05
CA ASN A 35 -8.04 7.55 -7.77
C ASN A 35 -8.02 6.61 -8.99
N THR A 36 -9.22 6.32 -9.50
CA THR A 36 -9.39 5.60 -10.76
C THR A 36 -9.77 6.58 -11.85
N GLU A 37 -8.97 6.68 -12.90
CA GLU A 37 -9.31 7.45 -14.08
C GLU A 37 -9.64 6.54 -15.26
N THR A 38 -10.53 7.01 -16.13
CA THR A 38 -10.92 6.31 -17.36
C THR A 38 -10.58 7.19 -18.54
N ASP A 39 -9.79 6.69 -19.49
CA ASP A 39 -9.45 7.43 -20.70
C ASP A 39 -10.59 7.49 -21.72
N GLU A 40 -10.37 8.21 -22.83
CA GLU A 40 -11.32 8.33 -23.93
C GLU A 40 -11.63 7.01 -24.66
N THR A 41 -10.80 5.98 -24.47
CA THR A 41 -11.00 4.63 -25.03
C THR A 41 -11.80 3.72 -24.10
N GLY A 42 -12.09 4.17 -22.87
CA GLY A 42 -12.75 3.39 -21.83
C GLY A 42 -11.79 2.53 -21.01
N PHE A 43 -10.47 2.73 -21.14
CA PHE A 43 -9.47 2.02 -20.36
C PHE A 43 -9.31 2.69 -18.98
N THR A 44 -9.40 1.88 -17.92
CA THR A 44 -9.26 2.34 -16.53
C THR A 44 -7.84 2.16 -16.02
N PHE A 45 -7.28 3.19 -15.40
CA PHE A 45 -5.97 3.14 -14.75
C PHE A 45 -6.04 3.80 -13.36
N THR A 46 -5.20 3.30 -12.46
CA THR A 46 -5.06 3.83 -11.11
C THR A 46 -3.94 4.86 -11.08
N ASN A 47 -4.21 6.05 -10.57
CA ASN A 47 -3.17 7.03 -10.25
C ASN A 47 -2.92 7.02 -8.75
N GLY A 48 -1.64 6.92 -8.37
CA GLY A 48 -1.18 7.10 -6.99
C GLY A 48 -0.65 8.52 -6.74
N GLY A 49 -0.52 8.88 -5.47
CA GLY A 49 -0.05 10.22 -5.08
C GLY A 49 -1.14 11.28 -5.12
N ILE A 50 -2.39 10.87 -4.97
CA ILE A 50 -3.54 11.75 -4.91
C ILE A 50 -3.69 12.29 -3.48
N PRO A 51 -3.96 13.60 -3.30
CA PRO A 51 -4.22 14.17 -1.98
C PRO A 51 -5.40 13.46 -1.30
N ASP A 52 -5.38 13.35 0.03
CA ASP A 52 -6.45 12.68 0.79
C ASP A 52 -7.85 13.24 0.52
N SER A 53 -7.98 14.53 0.17
CA SER A 53 -9.26 15.16 -0.16
C SER A 53 -9.85 14.71 -1.50
N GLU A 54 -9.03 14.14 -2.37
CA GLU A 54 -9.38 13.72 -3.74
C GLU A 54 -9.22 12.20 -3.92
N ALA A 55 -8.69 11.50 -2.92
CA ALA A 55 -8.50 10.06 -2.94
C ALA A 55 -9.83 9.30 -2.90
N GLU A 56 -9.96 8.31 -3.76
CA GLU A 56 -11.08 7.37 -3.79
C GLU A 56 -10.78 6.12 -2.93
N PHE A 57 -9.50 5.78 -2.81
CA PHE A 57 -8.98 4.70 -1.98
C PHE A 57 -7.51 4.98 -1.60
N TRP A 58 -6.95 4.14 -0.73
CA TRP A 58 -5.58 4.28 -0.23
C TRP A 58 -4.81 3.00 -0.43
N THR A 59 -3.58 3.12 -0.89
CA THR A 59 -2.69 1.99 -1.11
C THR A 59 -1.54 2.06 -0.13
N VAL A 60 -1.19 0.92 0.47
CA VAL A 60 0.07 0.77 1.18
C VAL A 60 1.14 0.40 0.18
N TYR A 61 2.19 1.22 0.09
CA TYR A 61 3.32 0.99 -0.78
C TYR A 61 4.56 0.61 0.01
N ALA A 62 5.40 -0.25 -0.56
CA ALA A 62 6.74 -0.54 -0.06
C ALA A 62 7.79 0.14 -0.93
N HIS A 63 8.60 1.00 -0.33
CA HIS A 63 9.60 1.77 -1.06
C HIS A 63 10.88 0.95 -1.26
N LEU A 64 11.38 0.90 -2.50
CA LEU A 64 12.54 0.12 -2.92
C LEU A 64 13.86 0.85 -2.63
N LYS A 65 14.91 0.10 -2.28
CA LYS A 65 16.29 0.61 -2.10
C LYS A 65 16.84 1.26 -3.37
N ALA A 66 16.42 0.72 -4.52
CA ALA A 66 16.83 1.18 -5.84
C ALA A 66 16.07 2.44 -6.32
N GLY A 67 15.08 2.89 -5.54
CA GLY A 67 14.15 3.95 -5.93
C GLY A 67 12.84 3.40 -6.51
N GLY A 68 11.76 4.15 -6.30
CA GLY A 68 10.39 3.73 -6.64
C GLY A 68 9.70 2.97 -5.50
N CYS A 69 8.48 2.52 -5.75
CA CYS A 69 7.68 1.79 -4.78
C CYS A 69 6.84 0.69 -5.45
N GLU A 70 6.48 -0.32 -4.67
CA GLU A 70 5.56 -1.38 -5.07
C GLU A 70 4.27 -1.30 -4.26
N ALA A 71 3.12 -1.43 -4.93
CA ALA A 71 1.82 -1.51 -4.28
C ALA A 71 1.69 -2.85 -3.56
N ILE A 72 1.42 -2.82 -2.26
CA ILE A 72 1.28 -4.01 -1.43
C ILE A 72 -0.19 -4.37 -1.27
N THR A 73 -1.02 -3.39 -0.93
CA THR A 73 -2.45 -3.60 -0.73
C THR A 73 -3.26 -2.31 -0.81
N ASP A 74 -4.42 -2.40 -1.44
CA ASP A 74 -5.42 -1.35 -1.53
C ASP A 74 -6.45 -1.46 -0.42
N CYS A 75 -6.84 -0.31 0.13
CA CYS A 75 -7.75 -0.16 1.25
C CYS A 75 -8.79 0.94 0.95
N PRO A 76 -10.05 0.75 1.37
CA PRO A 76 -11.12 1.71 1.05
C PRO A 76 -11.06 3.01 1.85
N THR A 77 -10.30 3.07 2.95
CA THR A 77 -10.15 4.29 3.77
C THR A 77 -8.71 4.49 4.23
N ALA A 78 -8.34 5.75 4.51
CA ALA A 78 -7.05 6.12 5.05
C ALA A 78 -6.75 5.39 6.37
N GLU A 79 -7.74 5.30 7.28
CA GLU A 79 -7.57 4.63 8.57
C GLU A 79 -7.34 3.13 8.42
N ALA A 80 -8.05 2.49 7.48
CA ALA A 80 -7.82 1.08 7.16
C ALA A 80 -6.40 0.88 6.63
N ALA A 81 -5.96 1.72 5.68
CA ALA A 81 -4.61 1.66 5.13
C ALA A 81 -3.53 1.86 6.22
N GLN A 82 -3.73 2.81 7.14
CA GLN A 82 -2.81 3.03 8.26
C GLN A 82 -2.75 1.84 9.22
N SER A 83 -3.88 1.20 9.50
CA SER A 83 -3.93 -0.01 10.34
C SER A 83 -3.22 -1.20 9.67
N VAL A 84 -3.42 -1.36 8.37
CA VAL A 84 -2.76 -2.38 7.57
C VAL A 84 -1.26 -2.11 7.49
N ALA A 85 -0.84 -0.87 7.21
CA ALA A 85 0.56 -0.47 7.20
C ALA A 85 1.26 -0.70 8.55
N GLN A 86 0.57 -0.45 9.68
CA GLN A 86 1.10 -0.76 11.01
C GLN A 86 1.35 -2.26 11.20
N THR A 87 0.44 -3.09 10.70
CA THR A 87 0.56 -4.55 10.76
C THR A 87 1.67 -5.06 9.86
N LEU A 88 1.77 -4.53 8.64
CA LEU A 88 2.83 -4.86 7.68
C LEU A 88 4.20 -4.39 8.16
N SER A 89 4.29 -3.25 8.82
CA SER A 89 5.52 -2.77 9.47
C SER A 89 5.99 -3.75 10.55
N ALA A 90 5.08 -4.23 11.40
CA ALA A 90 5.41 -5.23 12.41
C ALA A 90 5.82 -6.59 11.81
N LEU A 91 5.22 -6.97 10.67
CA LEU A 91 5.54 -8.22 9.96
C LEU A 91 6.90 -8.16 9.25
N SER A 92 7.16 -7.08 8.52
CA SER A 92 8.35 -6.91 7.67
C SER A 92 9.57 -6.40 8.44
N GLY A 93 9.36 -5.77 9.59
CA GLY A 93 10.40 -5.04 10.32
C GLY A 93 10.75 -3.69 9.68
N LEU A 94 10.03 -3.26 8.64
CA LEU A 94 10.26 -1.99 7.98
C LEU A 94 9.58 -0.84 8.74
N PRO A 95 10.24 0.32 8.87
CA PRO A 95 9.61 1.50 9.46
C PRO A 95 8.47 1.99 8.55
N LYS A 96 7.41 2.49 9.18
CA LYS A 96 6.47 3.42 8.54
C LYS A 96 6.67 4.81 9.16
N PRO A 97 6.90 5.87 8.38
CA PRO A 97 6.99 7.20 8.94
C PRO A 97 5.64 7.58 9.58
N PRO A 98 5.68 8.24 10.75
CA PRO A 98 4.46 8.73 11.37
C PRO A 98 3.95 9.93 10.57
N ASN A 99 2.73 9.85 10.04
CA ASN A 99 2.09 10.93 9.28
C ASN A 99 2.96 11.49 8.15
N GLN A 100 3.03 10.80 7.02
CA GLN A 100 3.11 11.55 5.78
C GLN A 100 1.68 11.92 5.40
N ALA A 101 1.39 13.22 5.42
CA ALA A 101 0.31 13.74 4.60
C ALA A 101 0.64 13.29 3.18
N ALA A 102 -0.26 12.51 2.57
CA ALA A 102 -0.21 12.28 1.13
C ALA A 102 -0.04 13.64 0.45
N PHE A 103 0.86 13.70 -0.53
CA PHE A 103 1.28 14.91 -1.23
C PHE A 103 0.12 15.82 -1.64
#